data_AF-A0A920LLQ5-F1
#
_entry.id   AF-A0A920LLQ5-F1
#
_cell.length_a   1.000
_cell.length_b   1.000
_cell.length_c   1.000
_cell.angle_alpha   90.00
_cell.angle_beta   90.00
_cell.angle_gamma   90.00
#
_symmetry.space_group_name_H-M   'P 1'
#
loop_
_entity.id
_entity.type
_entity.pdbx_description
1 polymer ?
#
loop_
_entity_poly.entity_id
_entity_poly.type
_entity_poly.pdbx_seq_one_letter_code
_entity_poly.pdbx_strand_id
1 'polypeptide(L)'
;MNLFNIIKFGLIFILLSFLSILFNIVMGFIGIQFFYGTIVALLITIISIYFKVILPLYIGSFFGMIHVLEWHWLIATLICLPGLLFITPTLFKKVFNINTLRSGNNFNFKSNNNSNFKHTMKTNVKNEDIIEGDYEVIKDEDKK
;
A
#
# COMPACT_ATOMS: atom_id res chain seq x y z
N MET A 1 19.53 36.89 17.75
CA MET A 1 19.66 36.52 16.31
C MET A 1 18.94 37.58 15.51
N ASN A 2 19.62 38.36 14.67
CA ASN A 2 18.98 39.46 13.94
C ASN A 2 17.94 38.93 12.95
N LEU A 3 16.74 39.52 12.93
CA LEU A 3 15.64 39.15 12.03
C LEU A 3 16.10 39.14 10.55
N PHE A 4 16.92 40.11 10.16
CA PHE A 4 17.53 40.19 8.83
C PHE A 4 18.43 38.99 8.48
N ASN A 5 19.10 38.38 9.46
CA ASN A 5 19.91 37.19 9.22
C ASN A 5 19.02 35.97 8.98
N ILE A 6 17.92 35.79 9.73
CA ILE A 6 16.95 34.71 9.50
C ILE A 6 16.40 34.79 8.08
N ILE A 7 15.99 35.99 7.63
CA ILE A 7 15.40 36.17 6.30
C ILE A 7 16.44 35.89 5.19
N LYS A 8 17.70 36.36 5.37
CA LYS A 8 18.80 36.04 4.44
C LYS A 8 19.08 34.54 4.35
N PHE A 9 19.11 33.84 5.50
CA PHE A 9 19.28 32.39 5.54
C PHE A 9 18.08 31.63 4.94
N GLY A 10 16.85 32.11 5.13
CA GLY A 10 15.68 31.53 4.48
C GLY A 10 15.73 31.66 2.96
N LEU A 11 16.10 32.85 2.47
CA LEU A 11 16.19 33.13 1.04
C LEU A 11 17.32 32.33 0.37
N ILE A 12 18.49 32.19 1.02
CA ILE A 12 19.58 31.37 0.48
C ILE A 12 19.18 29.89 0.42
N PHE A 13 18.45 29.39 1.41
CA PHE A 13 17.99 28.00 1.45
C PHE A 13 16.98 27.69 0.33
N ILE A 14 16.05 28.61 0.07
CA ILE A 14 15.09 28.51 -1.04
C ILE A 14 15.83 28.53 -2.39
N LEU A 15 16.78 29.45 -2.58
CA LEU A 15 17.58 29.53 -3.80
C LEU A 15 18.36 28.23 -4.02
N LEU A 16 19.01 27.71 -2.98
CA LEU A 16 19.80 26.47 -3.04
C LEU A 16 18.94 25.25 -3.36
N SER A 17 17.73 25.18 -2.78
CA SER A 17 16.76 24.11 -3.07
C SER A 17 16.29 24.17 -4.52
N PHE A 18 15.99 25.37 -5.04
CA PHE A 18 15.58 25.55 -6.42
C PHE A 18 16.69 25.15 -7.41
N LEU A 19 17.93 25.56 -7.13
CA LEU A 19 19.08 25.20 -7.96
C LEU A 19 19.33 23.68 -7.97
N SER A 20 19.16 23.04 -6.82
CA SER A 20 19.27 21.58 -6.69
C SER A 20 18.24 20.86 -7.56
N ILE A 21 17.00 21.39 -7.66
CA ILE A 21 15.94 20.80 -8.50
C ILE A 21 16.29 20.90 -9.98
N LEU A 22 16.78 22.06 -10.44
CA LEU A 22 17.21 22.24 -11.83
C LEU A 22 18.37 21.31 -12.19
N PHE A 23 19.36 21.21 -11.29
CA PHE A 23 20.48 20.30 -11.47
C PHE A 23 20.02 18.83 -11.60
N ASN A 24 19.06 18.41 -10.76
CA ASN A 24 18.52 17.06 -10.82
C ASN A 24 17.81 16.76 -12.15
N ILE A 25 17.13 17.74 -12.77
CA ILE A 25 16.49 17.58 -14.10
C ILE A 25 17.53 17.34 -15.19
N VAL A 26 18.58 18.16 -15.22
CA VAL A 26 19.64 18.06 -16.23
C VAL A 26 20.40 16.75 -16.08
N MET A 27 20.80 16.40 -14.86
CA MET A 27 21.46 15.13 -14.58
C MET A 27 20.55 13.93 -14.79
N GLY A 28 19.24 14.11 -14.58
CA GLY A 28 18.20 13.17 -14.96
C GLY A 28 18.37 12.75 -16.41
N PHE A 29 18.24 13.72 -17.31
CA PHE A 29 18.38 13.52 -18.74
C PHE A 29 19.74 12.89 -19.11
N ILE A 30 20.83 13.44 -18.57
CA ILE A 30 22.19 12.96 -18.87
C ILE A 30 22.39 11.50 -18.45
N GLY A 31 21.90 11.11 -17.28
CA GLY A 31 22.06 9.75 -16.77
C GLY A 31 21.27 8.73 -17.58
N ILE A 32 20.05 9.08 -18.00
CA ILE A 32 19.23 8.16 -18.82
C ILE A 32 19.84 8.04 -20.22
N GLN A 33 20.37 9.15 -20.76
CA GLN A 33 21.05 9.16 -22.05
C GLN A 33 22.28 8.25 -22.05
N PHE A 34 23.04 8.23 -20.95
CA PHE A 34 24.26 7.41 -20.85
C PHE A 34 23.97 5.90 -20.93
N PHE A 35 22.88 5.42 -20.33
CA PHE A 35 22.55 3.99 -20.30
C PHE A 35 21.69 3.51 -21.46
N TYR A 36 20.69 4.30 -21.86
CA TYR A 36 19.64 3.85 -22.79
C TYR A 36 19.65 4.60 -24.13
N GLY A 37 20.56 5.57 -24.29
CA GLY A 37 20.65 6.42 -25.47
C GLY A 37 19.65 7.58 -25.49
N THR A 38 19.88 8.52 -26.40
CA THR A 38 19.15 9.81 -26.45
C THR A 38 17.66 9.66 -26.70
N ILE A 39 17.24 8.70 -27.55
CA ILE A 39 15.84 8.49 -27.90
C ILE A 39 15.03 8.01 -26.68
N VAL A 40 15.59 7.06 -25.92
CA VAL A 40 14.95 6.56 -24.71
C VAL A 40 14.92 7.62 -23.61
N ALA A 41 15.99 8.40 -23.46
CA ALA A 41 16.04 9.51 -22.51
C ALA A 41 14.96 10.56 -22.79
N LEU A 42 14.74 10.89 -24.05
CA LEU A 42 13.71 11.83 -24.46
C LEU A 42 12.31 11.26 -24.21
N LEU A 43 12.08 9.99 -24.55
CA LEU A 43 10.79 9.31 -24.31
C LEU A 43 10.46 9.27 -22.80
N ILE A 44 11.41 8.87 -21.96
CA ILE A 44 11.23 8.81 -20.50
C ILE A 44 11.02 10.21 -19.91
N THR A 45 11.72 11.22 -20.42
CA THR A 45 11.57 12.59 -19.91
C THR A 45 10.16 13.11 -20.20
N ILE A 46 9.66 12.88 -21.43
CA ILE A 46 8.30 13.23 -21.83
C ILE A 46 7.26 12.45 -21.01
N ILE A 47 7.45 11.14 -20.83
CA ILE A 47 6.53 10.30 -20.05
C ILE A 47 6.48 10.76 -18.59
N SER A 48 7.63 11.12 -18.00
CA SER A 48 7.73 11.63 -16.63
C SER A 48 6.95 12.94 -16.45
N ILE A 49 7.07 13.86 -17.41
CA ILE A 49 6.38 15.16 -17.38
C ILE A 49 4.87 14.95 -17.55
N TYR A 50 4.45 14.11 -18.50
CA TYR A 50 3.04 13.85 -18.80
C TYR A 50 2.32 13.14 -17.64
N PHE A 51 2.91 12.07 -17.11
CA PHE A 51 2.32 11.30 -16.00
C PHE A 51 2.55 11.95 -14.62
N LYS A 52 3.31 13.07 -14.56
CA LYS A 52 3.78 13.67 -13.30
C LYS A 52 4.53 12.68 -12.40
N VAL A 53 5.09 11.62 -12.97
CA VAL A 53 5.88 10.64 -12.23
C VAL A 53 7.33 11.09 -12.35
N ILE A 54 7.81 11.82 -11.36
CA ILE A 54 9.18 12.36 -11.38
C ILE A 54 10.25 11.28 -11.10
N LEU A 55 9.85 10.11 -10.55
CA LEU A 55 10.77 9.07 -10.10
C LEU A 55 11.78 8.61 -11.18
N PRO A 56 11.39 8.30 -12.42
CA PRO A 56 12.33 7.96 -13.49
C PRO A 56 13.37 9.04 -13.75
N LEU A 57 12.99 10.32 -13.60
CA LEU A 57 13.94 11.41 -13.76
C LEU A 57 14.96 11.44 -12.62
N TYR A 58 14.55 11.15 -11.39
CA TYR A 58 15.45 11.07 -10.23
C TYR A 58 16.34 9.83 -10.25
N ILE A 59 15.83 8.67 -10.71
CA ILE A 59 16.68 7.49 -10.90
C ILE A 59 17.73 7.78 -11.96
N GLY A 60 17.33 8.44 -13.06
CA GLY A 60 18.24 8.95 -14.06
C GLY A 60 19.29 9.89 -13.49
N SER A 61 18.87 10.80 -12.60
CA SER A 61 19.75 11.82 -12.01
C SER A 61 20.80 11.21 -11.10
N PHE A 62 20.39 10.25 -10.29
CA PHE A 62 21.26 9.46 -9.44
C PHE A 62 22.32 8.72 -10.27
N PHE A 63 21.90 8.05 -11.36
CA PHE A 63 22.83 7.39 -12.27
C PHE A 63 23.74 8.38 -13.00
N GLY A 64 23.22 9.54 -13.40
CA GLY A 64 24.01 10.62 -13.99
C GLY A 64 25.11 11.08 -13.04
N MET A 65 24.79 11.35 -11.77
CA MET A 65 25.78 11.76 -10.78
C MET A 65 26.84 10.70 -10.49
N ILE A 66 26.45 9.42 -10.42
CA ILE A 66 27.41 8.33 -10.12
C ILE A 66 28.27 7.98 -11.33
N HIS A 67 27.68 7.89 -12.52
CA HIS A 67 28.39 7.36 -13.70
C HIS A 67 28.95 8.42 -14.63
N VAL A 68 28.39 9.64 -14.64
CA VAL A 68 28.86 10.73 -15.52
C VAL A 68 29.73 11.72 -14.75
N LEU A 69 29.38 12.03 -13.49
CA LEU A 69 30.20 12.89 -12.63
C LEU A 69 31.16 12.11 -11.74
N GLU A 70 31.05 10.78 -11.70
CA GLU A 70 31.86 9.92 -10.83
C GLU A 70 31.78 10.29 -9.35
N TRP A 71 30.67 10.90 -8.93
CA TRP A 71 30.48 11.31 -7.55
C TRP A 71 30.16 10.12 -6.66
N HIS A 72 30.56 10.20 -5.39
CA HIS A 72 30.25 9.17 -4.42
C HIS A 72 28.73 9.04 -4.26
N TRP A 73 28.24 7.80 -4.17
CA TRP A 73 26.80 7.49 -4.13
C TRP A 73 26.03 8.26 -3.06
N LEU A 74 26.67 8.55 -1.92
CA LEU A 74 26.09 9.22 -0.77
C LEU A 74 25.85 10.71 -1.07
N ILE A 75 26.74 11.33 -1.83
CA ILE A 75 26.62 12.72 -2.27
C ILE A 75 25.48 12.82 -3.28
N ALA A 76 25.42 11.88 -4.23
CA ALA A 76 24.33 11.80 -5.19
C ALA A 76 22.96 11.62 -4.50
N THR A 77 22.87 10.70 -3.54
CA THR A 77 21.64 10.49 -2.76
C THR A 77 21.25 11.74 -1.98
N LEU A 78 22.19 12.42 -1.33
CA LEU A 78 21.91 13.61 -0.52
C LEU A 78 21.37 14.77 -1.37
N ILE A 79 21.82 14.90 -2.62
CA ILE A 79 21.36 15.92 -3.58
C ILE A 79 20.00 15.56 -4.21
N CYS A 80 19.75 14.27 -4.45
CA CYS A 80 18.42 13.78 -4.86
C CYS A 80 17.39 13.84 -3.73
N LEU A 81 17.83 13.72 -2.47
CA LEU A 81 16.98 13.64 -1.28
C LEU A 81 15.99 14.80 -1.11
N PRO A 82 16.39 16.09 -1.18
CA PRO A 82 15.45 17.19 -0.97
C PRO A 82 14.31 17.14 -1.99
N GLY A 83 14.63 16.91 -3.27
CA GLY A 83 13.64 16.83 -4.33
C GLY A 83 12.70 15.62 -4.22
N LEU A 84 13.22 14.46 -3.80
CA LEU A 84 12.43 13.26 -3.54
C LEU A 84 11.47 13.44 -2.35
N LEU A 85 11.95 14.10 -1.29
CA LEU A 85 11.18 14.38 -0.07
C LEU A 85 9.94 15.25 -0.38
N PHE A 86 10.06 16.19 -1.32
CA PHE A 86 8.92 17.02 -1.74
C PHE A 86 7.87 16.28 -2.59
N ILE A 87 8.24 15.18 -3.26
CA ILE A 87 7.30 14.33 -4.04
C ILE A 87 6.50 13.36 -3.16
N THR A 88 7.07 13.04 -2.00
CA THR A 88 6.63 12.00 -1.06
C THR A 88 5.18 12.18 -0.56
N PRO A 89 4.66 13.36 -0.16
CA PRO A 89 3.39 13.41 0.57
C PRO A 89 2.16 12.95 -0.22
N THR A 90 2.13 13.09 -1.55
CA THR A 90 1.00 12.63 -2.39
C THR A 90 1.13 11.16 -2.78
N LEU A 91 2.35 10.69 -3.06
CA LEU A 91 2.61 9.29 -3.35
C LEU A 91 2.43 8.41 -2.12
N PHE A 92 2.89 8.87 -0.94
CA PHE A 92 2.70 8.13 0.31
C PHE A 92 1.23 8.05 0.69
N LYS A 93 0.44 9.13 0.51
CA LYS A 93 -1.01 9.07 0.71
C LYS A 93 -1.69 8.07 -0.22
N LYS A 94 -1.21 7.88 -1.45
CA LYS A 94 -1.80 6.94 -2.43
C LYS A 94 -1.35 5.50 -2.22
N VAL A 95 -0.07 5.29 -1.87
CA VAL A 95 0.54 3.97 -1.63
C VAL A 95 0.17 3.43 -0.26
N PHE A 96 0.17 4.27 0.78
CA PHE A 96 -0.24 3.91 2.14
C PHE A 96 -1.71 4.21 2.42
N ASN A 97 -2.55 4.47 1.39
CA ASN A 97 -4.00 4.45 1.58
C ASN A 97 -4.45 3.01 1.82
N ILE A 98 -4.32 2.55 3.06
CA ILE A 98 -4.81 1.26 3.52
C ILE A 98 -6.32 1.14 3.29
N ASN A 99 -7.04 2.25 3.11
CA ASN A 99 -8.48 2.24 2.83
C ASN A 99 -8.82 1.75 1.41
N THR A 100 -7.91 1.87 0.42
CA THR A 100 -8.12 1.29 -0.92
C THR A 100 -7.55 -0.13 -1.04
N LEU A 101 -6.56 -0.49 -0.20
CA LEU A 101 -6.10 -1.88 -0.06
C LEU A 101 -7.08 -2.72 0.79
N ARG A 102 -7.92 -2.07 1.62
CA ARG A 102 -9.16 -2.65 2.20
C ARG A 102 -10.36 -2.56 1.27
N SER A 103 -10.17 -2.35 -0.03
CA SER A 103 -11.07 -2.97 -1.02
C SER A 103 -10.79 -4.47 -1.02
N GLY A 104 -10.99 -5.10 0.15
CA GLY A 104 -11.23 -6.53 0.20
C GLY A 104 -12.37 -6.79 -0.75
N ASN A 105 -12.25 -7.86 -1.52
CA ASN A 105 -13.35 -8.42 -2.26
C ASN A 105 -14.54 -8.56 -1.29
N ASN A 106 -15.42 -7.56 -1.24
CA ASN A 106 -16.76 -7.71 -0.72
C ASN A 106 -17.50 -8.54 -1.76
N PHE A 107 -17.15 -9.83 -1.84
CA PHE A 107 -18.10 -10.83 -2.25
C PHE A 107 -19.20 -10.75 -1.22
N ASN A 108 -20.21 -9.95 -1.52
CA ASN A 108 -21.49 -9.98 -0.85
C ASN A 108 -22.07 -11.38 -1.12
N PHE A 109 -21.64 -12.37 -0.34
CA PHE A 109 -22.42 -13.58 -0.16
C PHE A 109 -23.69 -13.13 0.55
N LYS A 110 -24.69 -12.78 -0.25
CA LYS A 110 -26.04 -12.56 0.23
C LYS A 110 -26.59 -13.92 0.64
N SER A 111 -26.25 -14.36 1.84
CA SER A 111 -26.92 -15.48 2.50
C SER A 111 -28.32 -15.02 2.85
N ASN A 112 -29.27 -15.36 1.99
CA ASN A 112 -30.69 -15.15 2.24
C ASN A 112 -31.17 -16.25 3.21
N ASN A 113 -30.88 -16.09 4.50
CA ASN A 113 -31.40 -16.99 5.53
C ASN A 113 -32.79 -16.51 5.95
N ASN A 114 -33.78 -16.85 5.14
CA ASN A 114 -35.17 -16.75 5.54
C ASN A 114 -35.69 -18.17 5.79
N SER A 115 -35.50 -18.65 7.03
CA SER A 115 -36.16 -19.87 7.50
C SER A 115 -36.88 -19.57 8.80
N ASN A 116 -38.09 -19.03 8.66
CA ASN A 116 -39.12 -19.18 9.68
C ASN A 116 -39.55 -20.66 9.72
N PHE A 117 -38.72 -21.53 10.28
CA PHE A 117 -39.13 -22.90 10.54
C PHE A 117 -39.74 -22.98 11.94
N LYS A 118 -41.06 -22.79 12.02
CA LYS A 118 -41.85 -23.08 13.22
C LYS A 118 -42.26 -24.56 13.19
N HIS A 119 -41.45 -25.44 13.78
CA HIS A 119 -41.86 -26.83 14.04
C HIS A 119 -42.97 -26.82 15.09
N THR A 120 -44.23 -26.78 14.66
CA THR A 120 -45.36 -27.15 15.53
C THR A 120 -45.59 -28.64 15.35
N MET A 121 -45.01 -29.46 16.22
CA MET A 121 -45.35 -30.89 16.26
C MET A 121 -46.76 -31.03 16.82
N LYS A 122 -47.72 -31.37 15.95
CA LYS A 122 -49.02 -31.91 16.37
C LYS A 122 -48.81 -33.35 16.82
N THR A 123 -48.81 -33.58 18.13
CA THR A 123 -48.96 -34.93 18.67
C THR A 123 -50.44 -35.31 18.62
N ASN A 124 -50.79 -36.20 17.70
CA ASN A 124 -52.06 -36.94 17.76
C ASN A 124 -51.73 -38.34 18.26
N VAL A 125 -51.44 -38.43 19.56
CA VAL A 125 -51.28 -39.72 20.23
C VAL A 125 -52.68 -40.11 20.70
N LYS A 126 -53.28 -41.09 20.02
CA LYS A 126 -54.42 -41.84 20.57
C LYS A 126 -53.84 -42.76 21.65
N ASN A 127 -54.45 -42.76 22.82
CA ASN A 127 -54.01 -43.48 24.02
C ASN A 127 -54.10 -45.03 23.91
N GLU A 128 -54.09 -45.59 22.69
CA GLU A 128 -54.36 -47.01 22.42
C GLU A 128 -53.07 -47.81 22.16
N ASP A 129 -51.92 -47.15 22.00
CA ASP A 129 -50.62 -47.80 21.71
C ASP A 129 -49.70 -47.93 22.94
N ILE A 130 -50.25 -47.85 24.16
CA ILE A 130 -49.47 -48.16 25.38
C ILE A 130 -49.37 -49.68 25.47
N ILE A 131 -48.34 -50.24 24.84
CA ILE A 131 -47.95 -51.63 25.06
C ILE A 131 -47.29 -51.69 26.45
N GLU A 132 -48.09 -52.10 27.44
CA GLU A 132 -47.63 -52.40 28.79
C GLU A 132 -46.74 -53.64 28.72
N GLY A 133 -45.43 -53.40 28.58
CA GLY A 133 -44.43 -54.46 28.61
C GLY A 133 -44.19 -54.88 30.05
N ASP A 134 -44.73 -56.03 30.43
CA ASP A 134 -44.37 -56.71 31.68
C ASP A 134 -42.86 -56.96 31.68
N TYR A 135 -42.14 -56.36 32.63
CA TYR A 135 -40.72 -56.65 32.83
C TYR A 135 -40.56 -57.59 34.02
N GLU A 136 -39.92 -58.74 33.79
CA GLU A 136 -39.48 -59.63 34.86
C GLU A 136 -38.22 -59.06 35.51
N VAL A 137 -38.30 -58.80 36.82
CA VAL A 137 -37.15 -58.37 37.63
C VAL A 137 -36.26 -59.58 37.90
N ILE A 138 -35.14 -59.68 37.19
CA ILE A 138 -34.10 -60.67 37.48
C ILE A 138 -33.49 -60.30 38.83
N LYS A 139 -33.63 -61.19 39.82
CA LYS A 139 -32.96 -61.07 41.12
C LYS A 139 -31.53 -61.59 40.98
N ASP A 140 -30.56 -60.71 41.15
CA ASP A 140 -29.15 -61.12 41.25
C ASP A 140 -28.96 -61.91 42.55
N GLU A 141 -28.56 -63.17 42.41
CA GLU A 141 -28.22 -64.04 43.54
C GLU A 141 -26.95 -63.53 44.24
N ASP A 142 -27.11 -63.23 45.53
CA ASP A 142 -26.04 -62.91 46.48
C ASP A 142 -24.94 -63.98 46.46
N LYS A 143 -23.79 -63.67 45.87
CA LYS A 143 -22.58 -64.49 46.01
C LYS A 143 -21.90 -64.16 47.34
N LYS A 144 -22.11 -65.05 48.31
CA LYS A 144 -21.46 -65.11 49.60
C LYS A 144 -20.07 -65.73 49.51
#